data_AF-A0A7I7NPJ8-F1
#
_entry.id   AF-A0A7I7NPJ8-F1
#
_cell.length_a   1.000
_cell.length_b   1.000
_cell.length_c   1.000
_cell.angle_alpha   90.00
_cell.angle_beta   90.00
_cell.angle_gamma   90.00
#
_symmetry.space_group_name_H-M   'P 1'
#
loop_
_entity.id
_entity.type
_entity.pdbx_description
1 polymer ?
#
loop_
_entity_poly.entity_id
_entity_poly.type
_entity_poly.pdbx_seq_one_letter_code
_entity_poly.pdbx_strand_id
1 'polypeptide(L)'
;MTVVVLTAVPPGLRGHLTRWLLEISPGVFVGHISARVRELMWQRVVEFVTDGRALMVFTARNEQRLAFKVHGHDWVPVDYEGISLMRRQTVPDYVPVYRPAHDAAARPPQRSRQATGTASDTIWKRRNARRKFKGKT
;
A
#
# COMPACT_ATOMS: atom_id res chain seq x y z
N MET A 1 10.87 6.35 -17.92
CA MET A 1 10.86 5.31 -16.90
C MET A 1 9.45 4.73 -16.80
N THR A 2 9.34 3.41 -16.58
CA THR A 2 8.09 2.70 -16.31
C THR A 2 8.30 1.77 -15.11
N VAL A 3 7.34 1.75 -14.19
CA VAL A 3 7.27 0.85 -13.04
C VAL A 3 5.95 0.10 -13.10
N VAL A 4 5.96 -1.21 -12.91
CA VAL A 4 4.74 -2.03 -12.81
C VAL A 4 4.74 -2.74 -11.47
N VAL A 5 3.63 -2.65 -10.76
CA VAL A 5 3.39 -3.35 -9.49
C VAL A 5 2.24 -4.32 -9.69
N LEU A 6 2.48 -5.60 -9.42
CA LEU A 6 1.51 -6.69 -9.54
C LEU A 6 1.29 -7.36 -8.17
N THR A 7 0.05 -7.74 -7.89
CA THR A 7 -0.30 -8.51 -6.69
C THR A 7 -1.29 -9.62 -7.05
N ALA A 8 -1.11 -10.82 -6.48
CA ALA A 8 -2.00 -11.96 -6.70
C ALA A 8 -2.24 -12.29 -8.19
N VAL A 9 -1.18 -12.27 -9.00
CA VAL A 9 -1.24 -12.52 -10.45
C VAL A 9 -0.71 -13.91 -10.82
N PRO A 10 -1.19 -14.53 -11.91
CA PRO A 10 -0.65 -15.78 -12.42
C PRO A 10 0.85 -15.67 -12.76
N PRO A 11 1.64 -16.75 -12.58
CA PRO A 11 3.08 -16.73 -12.84
C PRO A 11 3.43 -16.45 -14.31
N GLY A 12 2.54 -16.80 -15.26
CA GLY A 12 2.75 -16.52 -16.69
C GLY A 12 2.90 -15.03 -17.01
N LEU A 13 2.17 -14.16 -16.32
CA LEU A 13 2.27 -12.71 -16.52
C LEU A 13 3.61 -12.17 -16.04
N ARG A 14 4.13 -12.72 -14.95
CA ARG A 14 5.44 -12.35 -14.39
C ARG A 14 6.56 -12.53 -15.41
N GLY A 15 6.64 -13.72 -16.00
CA GLY A 15 7.64 -14.03 -17.04
C GLY A 15 7.43 -13.25 -18.35
N HIS A 16 6.21 -12.77 -18.60
CA HIS A 16 5.97 -11.87 -19.72
C HIS A 16 6.65 -10.51 -19.52
N LEU A 17 6.54 -9.93 -18.33
CA LEU A 17 7.11 -8.60 -18.03
C LEU A 17 8.64 -8.60 -17.98
N THR A 18 9.28 -9.69 -17.56
CA THR A 18 10.75 -9.79 -17.48
C THR A 18 11.47 -9.69 -18.83
N ARG A 19 10.74 -9.78 -19.95
CA ARG A 19 11.31 -9.54 -21.29
C ARG A 19 11.73 -8.09 -21.51
N TRP A 20 11.14 -7.15 -20.78
CA TRP A 20 11.35 -5.71 -20.96
C TRP A 20 11.73 -4.97 -19.68
N LEU A 21 11.30 -5.48 -18.52
CA LEU A 21 11.49 -4.83 -17.24
C LEU A 21 12.29 -5.73 -16.29
N LEU A 22 13.06 -5.12 -15.41
CA LEU A 22 13.78 -5.81 -14.35
C LEU A 22 12.87 -5.97 -13.13
N GLU A 23 12.71 -7.20 -12.64
CA GLU A 23 12.05 -7.45 -11.36
C GLU A 23 13.01 -7.18 -10.19
N ILE A 24 12.75 -6.11 -9.43
CA ILE A 24 13.62 -5.70 -8.31
C ILE A 24 13.10 -6.20 -6.95
N SER A 25 11.84 -6.62 -6.90
CA SER A 25 11.16 -7.18 -5.73
C SER A 25 9.97 -7.99 -6.22
N PRO A 26 9.46 -9.00 -5.47
CA PRO A 26 8.31 -9.78 -5.91
C PRO A 26 7.12 -8.90 -6.30
N GLY A 27 6.77 -8.92 -7.58
CA GLY A 27 5.67 -8.14 -8.14
C GLY A 27 6.04 -6.72 -8.56
N VAL A 28 7.29 -6.27 -8.39
CA VAL A 28 7.74 -4.91 -8.71
C VAL A 28 8.75 -4.93 -9.85
N PHE A 29 8.36 -4.37 -10.99
CA PHE A 29 9.11 -4.33 -12.24
C PHE A 29 9.49 -2.90 -12.59
N VAL A 30 10.72 -2.66 -12.99
CA VAL A 30 11.24 -1.33 -13.33
C VAL A 30 12.03 -1.38 -14.63
N GLY A 31 11.88 -0.36 -15.48
CA GLY A 31 12.66 -0.27 -16.71
C GLY A 31 12.32 0.93 -17.58
N HIS A 32 13.02 1.04 -18.71
CA HIS A 32 12.76 2.06 -19.73
C HIS A 32 12.23 1.42 -21.00
N ILE A 33 11.00 1.76 -21.37
CA ILE A 33 10.34 1.30 -22.59
C ILE A 33 9.65 2.47 -23.28
N SER A 34 9.46 2.36 -24.59
CA SER A 34 8.74 3.38 -25.37
C SER A 34 7.26 3.42 -24.98
N ALA A 35 6.59 4.54 -25.28
CA ALA A 35 5.16 4.70 -25.00
C ALA A 35 4.31 3.62 -25.69
N ARG A 36 4.69 3.21 -26.91
CA ARG A 36 4.01 2.14 -27.66
C ARG A 36 4.14 0.78 -26.96
N VAL A 37 5.36 0.41 -26.57
CA VAL A 37 5.61 -0.87 -25.89
C VAL A 37 4.89 -0.89 -24.53
N ARG A 38 4.91 0.23 -23.80
CA ARG A 38 4.19 0.39 -22.53
C ARG A 38 2.68 0.18 -22.69
N GLU A 39 2.07 0.75 -23.73
CA GLU A 39 0.63 0.62 -23.94
C GLU A 39 0.22 -0.83 -24.26
N LEU A 40 0.95 -1.49 -25.16
CA LEU A 40 0.72 -2.89 -25.50
C LEU A 40 0.95 -3.81 -24.30
N MET A 41 2.00 -3.56 -23.53
CA MET A 41 2.28 -4.28 -22.28
C MET A 41 1.12 -4.12 -21.29
N TRP A 42 0.60 -2.90 -21.13
CA TRP A 42 -0.52 -2.65 -20.21
C TRP A 42 -1.78 -3.42 -20.60
N GLN A 43 -2.10 -3.48 -21.89
CA GLN A 43 -3.23 -4.29 -22.38
C GLN A 43 -3.08 -5.76 -21.99
N ARG A 44 -1.87 -6.33 -22.12
CA ARG A 44 -1.58 -7.70 -21.68
C ARG A 44 -1.70 -7.86 -20.17
N VAL A 45 -1.21 -6.89 -19.40
CA VAL A 45 -1.37 -6.91 -17.94
C VAL A 45 -2.86 -6.99 -17.57
N VAL A 46 -3.70 -6.14 -18.16
CA VAL A 46 -5.15 -6.14 -17.92
C VAL A 46 -5.81 -7.46 -18.35
N GLU A 47 -5.39 -8.05 -19.48
CA GLU A 47 -5.90 -9.33 -19.98
C GLU A 47 -5.62 -10.51 -19.02
N PHE A 48 -4.45 -10.53 -18.38
CA PHE A 48 -3.97 -11.68 -17.59
C PHE A 48 -4.06 -11.52 -16.06
N VAL A 49 -4.35 -10.32 -15.55
CA VAL A 49 -4.39 -10.08 -14.10
C VAL A 49 -5.51 -10.85 -13.39
N THR A 50 -6.60 -11.21 -14.08
CA THR A 50 -7.76 -11.93 -13.50
C THR A 50 -8.25 -11.25 -12.21
N ASP A 51 -8.17 -11.92 -11.05
CA ASP A 51 -8.58 -11.40 -9.73
C ASP A 51 -7.48 -10.63 -9.00
N GLY A 52 -6.32 -10.48 -9.64
CA GLY A 52 -5.18 -9.77 -9.09
C GLY A 52 -5.31 -8.25 -9.17
N ARG A 53 -4.23 -7.57 -8.81
CA ARG A 53 -4.12 -6.12 -8.87
C ARG A 53 -2.91 -5.71 -9.68
N ALA A 54 -3.06 -4.66 -10.47
CA ALA A 54 -1.97 -4.08 -11.22
C ALA A 54 -1.97 -2.55 -11.17
N LEU A 55 -0.76 -2.02 -11.06
CA LEU A 55 -0.46 -0.60 -11.12
C LEU A 55 0.68 -0.41 -12.10
N MET A 56 0.57 0.55 -13.01
CA MET A 56 1.67 0.94 -13.87
C MET A 56 1.91 2.43 -13.73
N VAL A 57 3.10 2.82 -13.28
CA VAL A 57 3.56 4.21 -13.21
C VAL A 57 4.52 4.47 -14.36
N PHE A 58 4.43 5.63 -15.00
CA PHE A 58 5.34 6.00 -16.07
C PHE A 58 5.59 7.50 -16.10
N THR A 59 6.73 7.89 -16.66
CA THR A 59 7.09 9.30 -16.86
C THR A 59 6.07 9.99 -17.78
N ALA A 60 5.58 11.14 -17.36
CA ALA A 60 4.66 11.99 -18.12
C ALA A 60 5.11 13.45 -18.11
N ARG A 61 4.66 14.24 -19.09
CA ARG A 61 4.96 15.68 -19.20
C ARG A 61 3.88 16.52 -18.51
N ASN A 62 3.73 16.33 -17.20
CA ASN A 62 2.86 17.08 -16.32
C ASN A 62 3.66 17.58 -15.09
N GLU A 63 3.01 18.27 -14.16
CA GLU A 63 3.65 18.84 -12.96
C GLU A 63 4.27 17.76 -12.07
N GLN A 64 3.58 16.62 -11.89
CA GLN A 64 4.05 15.50 -11.09
C GLN A 64 5.17 14.69 -11.77
N ARG A 65 5.44 14.94 -13.06
CA ARG A 65 6.38 14.18 -13.92
C ARG A 65 6.06 12.70 -14.04
N LEU A 66 4.87 12.28 -13.62
CA LEU A 66 4.40 10.90 -13.63
C LEU A 66 2.91 10.85 -13.96
N ALA A 67 2.51 9.71 -14.51
CA ALA A 67 1.13 9.30 -14.60
C ALA A 67 1.06 7.80 -14.28
N PHE A 68 -0.13 7.32 -13.93
CA PHE A 68 -0.31 5.92 -13.59
C PHE A 68 -1.63 5.35 -14.09
N LYS A 69 -1.64 4.04 -14.35
CA LYS A 69 -2.83 3.26 -14.65
C LYS A 69 -3.04 2.22 -13.55
N VAL A 70 -4.31 1.90 -13.30
CA VAL A 70 -4.74 1.05 -12.20
C VAL A 70 -5.71 0.00 -12.74
N HIS A 71 -5.59 -1.24 -12.28
CA HIS A 71 -6.53 -2.32 -12.56
C HIS A 71 -6.71 -3.19 -11.32
N GLY A 72 -7.96 -3.50 -10.96
CA GLY A 72 -8.31 -4.35 -9.82
C GLY A 72 -7.93 -3.80 -8.43
N HIS A 73 -7.46 -2.55 -8.33
CA HIS A 73 -7.00 -2.00 -7.04
C HIS A 73 -8.15 -1.36 -6.24
N ASP A 74 -8.07 -1.47 -4.92
CA ASP A 74 -9.04 -0.88 -3.97
C ASP A 74 -9.02 0.66 -3.94
N TRP A 75 -8.02 1.27 -4.57
CA TRP A 75 -7.78 2.71 -4.54
C TRP A 75 -8.04 3.25 -5.93
N VAL A 76 -8.76 4.36 -5.98
CA VAL A 76 -9.22 4.93 -7.24
C VAL A 76 -8.44 6.21 -7.52
N PRO A 77 -7.86 6.37 -8.73
CA PRO A 77 -7.28 7.64 -9.15
C PRO A 77 -8.35 8.75 -9.13
N VAL A 78 -8.02 9.90 -8.56
CA VAL A 78 -8.89 11.08 -8.58
C VAL A 78 -8.08 12.28 -9.05
N ASP A 79 -8.67 13.10 -9.90
CA ASP A 79 -8.07 14.36 -10.33
C ASP A 79 -8.45 15.47 -9.34
N TYR A 80 -7.47 16.28 -8.97
CA TYR A 80 -7.66 17.48 -8.15
C TYR A 80 -6.84 18.61 -8.74
N GLU A 81 -7.49 19.55 -9.41
CA GLU A 81 -6.84 20.70 -10.06
C GLU A 81 -5.72 20.31 -11.04
N GLY A 82 -5.88 19.19 -11.77
CA GLY A 82 -4.88 18.68 -12.71
C GLY A 82 -3.77 17.83 -12.08
N ILE A 83 -3.83 17.61 -10.76
CA ILE A 83 -2.95 16.70 -10.02
C ILE A 83 -3.66 15.36 -9.84
N SER A 84 -3.03 14.26 -10.28
CA SER A 84 -3.57 12.92 -10.08
C SER A 84 -3.20 12.40 -8.68
N LEU A 85 -4.21 12.10 -7.87
CA LEU A 85 -4.09 11.54 -6.51
C LEU A 85 -4.71 10.14 -6.44
N MET A 86 -4.42 9.41 -5.37
CA MET A 86 -5.01 8.09 -5.08
C MET A 86 -5.97 8.20 -3.90
N ARG A 87 -7.27 8.03 -4.15
CA ARG A 87 -8.29 8.01 -3.11
C ARG A 87 -8.39 6.62 -2.52
N ARG A 88 -8.04 6.50 -1.23
CA ARG A 88 -8.32 5.32 -0.43
C ARG A 88 -9.76 5.36 0.05
N GLN A 89 -10.51 4.29 -0.14
CA GLN A 89 -11.77 4.08 0.58
C GLN A 89 -11.42 3.82 2.05
N THR A 90 -11.37 4.88 2.86
CA THR A 90 -11.46 4.74 4.31
C THR A 90 -12.89 4.34 4.62
N VAL A 91 -13.07 3.37 5.51
CA VAL A 91 -14.36 3.16 6.19
C VAL A 91 -14.83 4.57 6.66
N PRO A 92 -16.07 4.98 6.41
CA PRO A 92 -16.59 6.22 6.99
C PRO A 92 -16.36 6.11 8.51
N ASP A 93 -15.74 7.12 9.13
CA ASP A 93 -15.48 7.26 10.59
C ASP A 93 -14.01 7.42 11.02
N TYR A 94 -13.10 7.89 10.16
CA TYR A 94 -11.94 8.64 10.67
C TYR A 94 -12.09 10.13 10.41
N VAL A 95 -13.01 10.74 11.16
CA VAL A 95 -12.91 12.16 11.49
C VAL A 95 -12.04 12.20 12.74
N PRO A 96 -10.79 12.73 12.68
CA PRO A 96 -10.09 13.01 13.91
C PRO A 96 -10.95 14.01 14.67
N VAL A 97 -11.58 13.56 15.77
CA VAL A 97 -12.35 14.43 16.64
C VAL A 97 -11.36 15.49 17.11
N TYR A 98 -11.48 16.71 16.57
CA TYR A 98 -10.82 17.85 17.14
C TYR A 98 -11.41 18.01 18.53
N ARG A 99 -10.69 17.49 19.55
CA ARG A 99 -10.99 17.77 20.95
C ARG A 99 -10.24 19.05 21.31
N PRO A 100 -10.91 20.21 21.34
CA PRO A 100 -10.27 21.40 21.85
C PRO A 100 -9.94 21.21 23.33
N ALA A 101 -8.80 21.75 23.76
CA ALA A 101 -8.22 21.51 25.09
C ALA A 101 -9.08 21.98 26.27
N HIS A 102 -10.15 22.75 26.02
CA HIS A 102 -10.98 23.34 27.07
C HIS A 102 -11.94 22.33 27.76
N ASP A 103 -12.22 21.18 27.15
CA ASP A 103 -13.13 20.17 27.73
C ASP A 103 -12.45 19.22 28.73
N ALA A 104 -11.14 19.35 28.95
CA ALA A 104 -10.38 18.51 29.88
C ALA A 104 -10.62 18.85 31.36
N ALA A 105 -11.16 20.04 31.66
CA ALA A 105 -11.22 20.57 33.03
C ALA A 105 -12.48 20.17 33.84
N ALA A 106 -13.49 19.54 33.24
CA ALA A 106 -14.79 19.33 33.87
C ALA A 106 -15.05 17.87 34.34
N ARG A 107 -14.02 17.04 34.53
CA ARG A 107 -14.22 15.71 35.14
C ARG A 107 -13.99 15.76 36.65
N PRO A 108 -14.97 15.34 37.49
CA PRO A 108 -14.70 15.08 38.90
C PRO A 108 -13.66 13.94 39.00
N PRO A 109 -12.81 13.93 40.06
CA PRO A 109 -11.74 12.95 40.19
C PRO A 109 -12.34 11.55 40.21
N GLN A 110 -12.08 10.80 39.15
CA GLN A 110 -12.50 9.42 39.01
C GLN A 110 -11.70 8.61 40.04
N ARG A 111 -12.34 8.26 41.16
CA ARG A 111 -11.79 7.36 42.18
C ARG A 111 -11.15 6.16 41.47
N SER A 112 -9.86 5.96 41.73
CA SER A 112 -9.06 4.85 41.24
C SER A 112 -9.67 3.53 41.72
N ARG A 113 -10.53 2.93 40.89
CA ARG A 113 -10.78 1.50 40.96
C ARG A 113 -9.51 0.83 40.43
N GLN A 114 -8.70 0.28 41.34
CA GLN A 114 -7.61 -0.62 41.02
C GLN A 114 -8.16 -1.74 40.11
N ALA A 115 -7.81 -1.70 38.83
CA ALA A 115 -8.00 -2.84 37.95
C ALA A 115 -6.90 -3.84 38.27
N THR A 116 -7.30 -4.91 38.93
CA THR A 116 -6.57 -6.16 39.08
C THR A 116 -6.01 -6.60 37.72
N GLY A 117 -4.70 -6.81 37.69
CA GLY A 117 -3.97 -7.13 36.47
C GLY A 117 -4.33 -8.50 35.91
N THR A 118 -4.20 -8.63 34.58
CA THR A 118 -3.63 -9.77 33.85
C THR A 118 -3.81 -9.53 32.34
N ALA A 119 -2.91 -8.77 31.72
CA ALA A 119 -2.80 -8.72 30.25
C ALA A 119 -1.40 -8.31 29.76
N SER A 120 -0.69 -7.49 30.54
CA SER A 120 0.67 -7.02 30.24
C SER A 120 1.74 -8.12 30.33
N ASP A 121 1.63 -9.03 31.28
CA ASP A 121 2.61 -10.12 31.49
C ASP A 121 2.64 -11.14 30.35
N THR A 122 1.49 -11.40 29.72
CA THR A 122 1.39 -12.39 28.64
C THR A 122 2.05 -11.89 27.35
N ILE A 123 2.01 -10.57 27.11
CA ILE A 123 2.62 -9.91 25.94
C ILE A 123 4.15 -9.86 26.10
N TRP A 124 4.65 -9.57 27.30
CA TRP A 124 6.09 -9.51 27.58
C TRP A 124 6.75 -10.91 27.56
N LYS A 125 6.07 -11.95 28.07
CA LYS A 125 6.58 -13.34 28.02
C LYS A 125 6.71 -13.87 26.59
N ARG A 126 5.76 -13.60 25.68
CA ARG A 126 5.86 -14.00 24.26
C ARG A 126 7.02 -13.29 23.53
N ARG A 127 7.28 -12.02 23.88
CA ARG A 127 8.34 -11.22 23.23
C ARG A 127 9.74 -11.72 23.60
N ASN A 128 9.95 -12.18 24.84
CA ASN A 128 11.21 -12.78 25.26
C ASN A 128 11.44 -14.20 24.74
N ALA A 129 10.38 -15.00 24.54
CA ALA A 129 10.51 -16.33 23.92
C ALA A 129 11.04 -16.25 22.48
N ARG A 130 10.60 -15.24 21.71
CA ARG A 130 11.09 -15.01 20.34
C ARG A 130 12.54 -14.52 20.26
N ARG A 131 13.08 -13.91 21.31
CA ARG A 131 14.51 -13.50 21.37
C ARG A 131 15.48 -14.66 21.58
N LYS A 132 15.02 -15.82 22.07
CA LYS A 132 15.88 -16.99 22.33
C LYS A 132 16.12 -17.89 21.10
N PHE A 133 15.47 -17.63 19.96
CA PHE A 133 15.62 -18.43 18.73
C PHE A 133 16.48 -17.76 17.64
N LYS A 134 17.17 -16.66 17.95
CA LYS A 134 18.15 -16.08 17.04
C LYS A 134 19.57 -16.34 17.55
N GLY A 135 20.14 -17.46 17.11
CA GLY A 135 21.54 -17.80 17.33
C GLY A 135 21.93 -19.16 16.73
N LYS A 136 22.88 -19.13 15.78
CA LYS A 136 23.51 -20.20 14.98
C LYS A 136 22.66 -20.58 13.75
N THR A 137 23.06 -20.26 12.52
CA THR A 137 24.39 -20.24 11.89
C THR A 137 24.46 -19.13 10.84
#